data_AF-A0A261XVB6-F1
#
_entry.id   AF-A0A261XVB6-F1
#
_cell.length_a   1.000
_cell.length_b   1.000
_cell.length_c   1.000
_cell.angle_alpha   90.00
_cell.angle_beta   90.00
_cell.angle_gamma   90.00
#
_symmetry.space_group_name_H-M   'P 1'
#
loop_
_entity.id
_entity.type
_entity.pdbx_description
1 polymer ?
#
loop_
_entity_poly.entity_id
_entity_poly.type
_entity_poly.pdbx_seq_one_letter_code
_entity_poly.pdbx_strand_id
1 'polypeptide(L)'
;MSAIKLGSLLIRTLAKPVANSIKTQAKQHPSFNQFCINVAQFTHRVEMNLKMSFLGYKKEVIRPLNDKRAVEAGANFLSESILFTVAAALILAESTRSAISNKNRRNLVDESISRLESEVEELRTSIEESTHANSDIQKHVQLLEEENGQLRRILDEIISVSIGLRDHTSYDRPAVMTFPGFEKQAQHHQAMALKPSEAEAVREALQRGSQAHTETQDAIEHLKVLNNDTSHAT
;
A
#
# COMPACT_ATOMS: atom_id res chain seq x y z
N MET A 1 5.87 17.52 -13.18
CA MET A 1 6.17 18.23 -14.46
C MET A 1 6.78 19.61 -14.28
N SER A 2 6.45 20.38 -13.23
CA SER A 2 6.87 21.79 -13.10
C SER A 2 8.35 22.00 -12.81
N ALA A 3 8.99 21.15 -11.99
CA ALA A 3 10.41 21.31 -11.63
C ALA A 3 11.37 21.14 -12.81
N ILE A 4 11.12 20.16 -13.69
CA ILE A 4 11.93 19.92 -14.90
C ILE A 4 11.83 21.13 -15.85
N LYS A 5 10.61 21.66 -16.03
CA LYS A 5 10.37 22.85 -16.85
C LYS A 5 11.08 24.08 -16.28
N LEU A 6 10.95 24.33 -14.98
CA LEU A 6 11.63 25.43 -14.30
C LEU A 6 13.15 25.29 -14.32
N GLY A 7 13.68 24.08 -14.07
CA GLY A 7 15.11 23.80 -14.12
C GLY A 7 15.70 24.05 -15.51
N SER A 8 15.03 23.56 -16.56
CA SER A 8 15.47 23.78 -17.95
C SER A 8 15.48 25.27 -18.34
N LEU A 9 14.52 26.04 -17.84
CA LEU A 9 14.45 27.47 -18.06
C LEU A 9 15.59 28.18 -17.33
N LEU A 10 15.78 27.88 -16.05
CA LEU A 10 16.78 28.51 -15.18
C LEU A 10 18.21 28.25 -15.67
N ILE A 11 18.50 27.04 -16.14
CA ILE A 11 19.76 26.71 -16.82
C ILE A 11 19.95 27.57 -18.07
N ARG A 12 18.94 27.69 -18.93
CA ARG A 12 19.04 28.49 -20.15
C ARG A 12 19.22 29.98 -19.88
N THR A 13 18.55 30.51 -18.85
CA THR A 13 18.57 31.94 -18.51
C THR A 13 19.84 32.34 -17.78
N LEU A 14 20.39 31.46 -16.92
CA LEU A 14 21.58 31.79 -16.11
C LEU A 14 22.89 31.34 -16.75
N ALA A 15 22.91 30.26 -17.55
CA ALA A 15 24.17 29.71 -18.06
C ALA A 15 24.98 30.71 -18.91
N LYS A 16 24.32 31.38 -19.86
CA LYS A 16 24.99 32.36 -20.74
C LYS A 16 25.49 33.60 -20.00
N PRO A 17 24.67 34.32 -19.21
CA PRO A 17 25.15 35.51 -18.51
C PRO A 17 26.20 35.18 -17.46
N VAL A 18 26.06 34.08 -16.71
CA VAL A 18 27.06 33.68 -15.69
C VAL A 18 28.41 33.37 -16.35
N ALA A 19 28.41 32.57 -17.42
CA ALA A 19 29.64 32.24 -18.14
C ALA A 19 30.32 33.50 -18.73
N ASN A 20 29.54 34.40 -19.34
CA ASN A 20 30.08 35.63 -19.93
C ASN A 20 30.61 36.60 -18.86
N SER A 21 29.90 36.76 -17.73
CA SER A 21 30.34 37.61 -16.62
C SER A 21 31.64 37.09 -16.00
N ILE A 22 31.75 35.79 -15.76
CA ILE A 22 32.95 35.19 -15.17
C ILE A 22 34.15 35.31 -16.12
N LYS A 23 33.97 35.07 -17.43
CA LYS A 23 35.03 35.26 -18.43
C LYS A 23 35.49 36.71 -18.54
N THR A 24 34.56 37.66 -18.39
CA THR A 24 34.87 39.09 -18.43
C THR A 24 35.65 39.52 -17.18
N GLN A 25 35.21 39.08 -16.00
CA GLN A 25 35.91 39.34 -14.74
C GLN A 25 37.30 38.71 -14.69
N ALA A 26 37.48 37.52 -15.27
CA ALA A 26 38.78 36.83 -15.38
C ALA A 26 39.81 37.63 -16.19
N LYS A 27 39.34 38.46 -17.13
CA LYS A 27 40.20 39.32 -17.96
C LYS A 27 40.39 40.72 -17.39
N GLN A 28 39.38 41.26 -16.70
CA GLN A 28 39.37 42.64 -16.21
C GLN A 28 40.01 42.80 -14.82
N HIS A 29 39.87 41.81 -13.93
CA HIS A 29 40.38 41.92 -12.55
C HIS A 29 41.59 41.02 -12.29
N PRO A 30 42.77 41.58 -11.94
CA PRO A 30 43.97 40.78 -11.66
C PRO A 30 43.83 39.86 -10.44
N SER A 31 43.13 40.30 -9.39
CA SER A 31 42.88 39.45 -8.21
C SER A 31 42.04 38.22 -8.56
N PHE A 32 41.04 38.40 -9.43
CA PHE A 32 40.17 37.31 -9.86
C PHE A 32 40.85 36.40 -10.89
N ASN A 33 41.70 36.96 -11.75
CA ASN A 33 42.59 36.21 -12.63
C ASN A 33 43.46 35.24 -11.81
N GLN A 34 44.10 35.73 -10.74
CA GLN A 34 44.92 34.89 -9.86
C GLN A 34 44.12 33.83 -9.12
N PHE A 35 42.88 34.15 -8.73
CA PHE A 35 41.96 33.16 -8.19
C PHE A 35 41.64 32.05 -9.21
N CYS A 36 41.34 32.40 -10.47
CA CYS A 36 41.11 31.43 -11.54
C CYS A 36 42.34 30.54 -11.78
N ILE A 37 43.55 31.10 -11.73
CA ILE A 37 44.80 30.31 -11.85
C ILE A 37 44.90 29.33 -10.68
N ASN A 38 44.67 29.78 -9.44
CA ASN A 38 44.72 28.92 -8.26
C ASN A 38 43.70 27.78 -8.33
N VAL A 39 42.46 28.09 -8.77
CA VAL A 39 41.42 27.08 -8.98
C VAL A 39 41.81 26.10 -10.08
N ALA A 40 42.31 26.56 -11.23
CA ALA A 40 42.72 25.68 -12.32
C ALA A 40 43.87 24.74 -11.89
N GLN A 41 44.86 25.27 -11.17
CA GLN A 41 45.97 24.49 -10.64
C GLN A 41 45.51 23.51 -9.54
N PHE A 42 44.56 23.92 -8.69
CA PHE A 42 43.97 23.04 -7.69
C PHE A 42 43.21 21.88 -8.34
N THR A 43 42.31 22.16 -9.27
CA THR A 43 41.53 21.13 -9.98
C THR A 43 42.46 20.16 -10.71
N HIS A 44 43.50 20.67 -11.38
CA HIS A 44 44.48 19.81 -12.04
C HIS A 44 45.27 18.94 -11.06
N ARG A 45 45.63 19.47 -9.88
CA ARG A 45 46.28 18.70 -8.81
C ARG A 45 45.37 17.62 -8.25
N VAL A 46 44.10 17.93 -8.02
CA VAL A 46 43.10 16.96 -7.54
C VAL A 46 42.90 15.86 -8.57
N GLU A 47 42.75 16.22 -9.84
CA GLU A 47 42.60 15.28 -10.94
C GLU A 47 43.83 14.36 -11.05
N MET A 48 45.04 14.93 -11.02
CA MET A 48 46.28 14.14 -11.07
C MET A 48 46.37 13.23 -9.84
N ASN A 49 46.13 13.74 -8.63
CA ASN A 49 46.16 12.96 -7.39
C ASN A 49 45.15 11.80 -7.42
N LEU A 50 43.93 12.03 -7.93
CA LEU A 50 42.92 10.98 -8.12
C LEU A 50 43.38 9.95 -9.16
N LYS A 51 43.91 10.38 -10.30
CA LYS A 51 44.44 9.47 -11.32
C LYS A 51 45.61 8.63 -10.80
N MET A 52 46.53 9.24 -10.04
CA MET A 52 47.65 8.52 -9.43
C MET A 52 47.18 7.55 -8.35
N SER A 53 46.21 7.96 -7.53
CA SER A 53 45.64 7.13 -6.46
C SER A 53 44.86 5.94 -7.02
N PHE A 54 44.07 6.16 -8.08
CA PHE A 54 43.21 5.13 -8.66
C PHE A 54 43.95 4.21 -9.64
N LEU A 55 44.85 4.74 -10.48
CA LEU A 55 45.57 3.97 -11.50
C LEU A 55 47.02 3.60 -11.12
N GLY A 56 47.52 4.01 -9.94
CA GLY A 56 48.83 3.59 -9.42
C GLY A 56 50.06 4.17 -10.16
N TYR A 57 49.91 5.23 -10.95
CA TYR A 57 51.03 5.85 -11.68
C TYR A 57 52.03 6.57 -10.74
N LYS A 58 53.33 6.58 -11.11
CA LYS A 58 54.41 7.27 -10.38
C LYS A 58 54.26 8.79 -10.44
N LYS A 59 54.31 9.46 -9.29
CA LYS A 59 54.14 10.91 -9.11
C LYS A 59 55.09 11.72 -10.02
N GLU A 60 54.55 12.21 -11.14
CA GLU A 60 55.28 13.05 -12.09
C GLU A 60 55.12 14.54 -11.73
N VAL A 61 56.13 15.37 -12.05
CA VAL A 61 56.14 16.80 -11.72
C VAL A 61 55.10 17.53 -12.57
N ILE A 62 54.05 18.01 -11.90
CA ILE A 62 52.94 18.76 -12.53
C ILE A 62 53.48 20.10 -13.02
N ARG A 63 53.59 20.27 -14.34
CA ARG A 63 54.00 21.55 -14.95
C ARG A 63 52.84 22.54 -14.84
N PRO A 64 53.04 23.75 -14.26
CA PRO A 64 52.00 24.74 -14.22
C PRO A 64 51.64 25.19 -15.65
N LEU A 65 50.34 25.21 -15.94
CA LEU A 65 49.81 25.67 -17.22
C LEU A 65 50.12 27.18 -17.42
N ASN A 66 50.36 27.59 -18.67
CA ASN A 66 50.49 29.00 -19.06
C ASN A 66 49.33 29.84 -18.49
N ASP A 67 49.66 30.95 -17.83
CA ASP A 67 48.72 31.81 -17.10
C ASP A 67 47.44 32.11 -17.88
N LYS A 68 47.54 32.43 -19.18
CA LYS A 68 46.35 32.72 -20.02
C LYS A 68 45.40 31.52 -20.13
N ARG A 69 45.96 30.32 -20.27
CA ARG A 69 45.19 29.07 -20.41
C ARG A 69 44.64 28.61 -19.06
N ALA A 70 45.40 28.82 -17.97
CA ALA A 70 44.95 28.55 -16.62
C ALA A 70 43.74 29.42 -16.24
N VAL A 71 43.76 30.70 -16.62
CA VAL A 71 42.64 31.63 -16.39
C VAL A 71 41.39 31.19 -17.13
N GLU A 72 41.50 30.81 -18.41
CA GLU A 72 40.35 30.33 -19.18
C GLU A 72 39.77 29.03 -18.63
N ALA A 73 40.63 28.07 -18.26
CA ALA A 73 40.21 26.82 -17.64
C ALA A 73 39.53 27.05 -16.29
N GLY A 74 40.10 27.91 -15.44
CA GLY A 74 39.53 28.26 -14.13
C GLY A 74 38.19 28.99 -14.25
N ALA A 75 38.05 29.89 -15.22
CA ALA A 75 36.81 30.60 -15.49
C ALA A 75 35.68 29.66 -15.95
N ASN A 76 35.98 28.72 -16.85
CA ASN A 76 35.01 27.72 -17.30
C ASN A 76 34.57 26.82 -16.14
N PHE A 77 35.52 26.27 -15.37
CA PHE A 77 35.22 25.43 -14.20
C PHE A 77 34.37 26.16 -13.16
N LEU A 78 34.65 27.43 -12.88
CA LEU A 78 33.88 28.22 -11.93
C LEU A 78 32.44 28.45 -12.41
N SER A 79 32.26 28.74 -13.70
CA SER A 79 30.92 28.93 -14.29
C SER A 79 30.08 27.66 -14.25
N GLU A 80 30.69 26.51 -14.51
CA GLU A 80 30.02 25.21 -14.42
C GLU A 80 29.70 24.85 -12.97
N SER A 81 30.62 25.08 -12.03
CA SER A 81 30.45 24.80 -10.61
C SER A 81 29.28 25.58 -10.01
N ILE A 82 29.10 26.85 -10.38
CA ILE A 82 27.98 27.68 -9.91
C ILE A 82 26.66 27.11 -10.41
N LEU A 83 26.55 26.78 -11.70
CA LEU A 83 25.33 26.18 -12.27
C LEU A 83 25.01 24.83 -11.63
N PHE A 84 26.03 23.99 -11.42
CA PHE A 84 25.87 22.68 -10.78
C PHE A 84 25.42 22.82 -9.33
N THR A 85 25.96 23.79 -8.59
CA THR A 85 25.57 24.08 -7.20
C THR A 85 24.12 24.53 -7.12
N VAL A 86 23.70 25.44 -8.00
CA VAL A 86 22.30 25.90 -8.04
C VAL A 86 21.35 24.76 -8.41
N ALA A 87 21.72 23.93 -9.39
CA ALA A 87 20.93 22.76 -9.77
C ALA A 87 20.83 21.73 -8.63
N ALA A 88 21.95 21.41 -7.97
CA ALA A 88 21.98 20.51 -6.83
C ALA A 88 21.15 21.04 -5.65
N ALA A 89 21.26 22.33 -5.34
CA ALA A 89 20.46 22.98 -4.30
C ALA A 89 18.95 22.90 -4.60
N LEU A 90 18.56 23.15 -5.85
CA LEU A 90 17.16 23.00 -6.29
C LEU A 90 16.65 21.57 -6.15
N ILE A 91 17.46 20.57 -6.54
CA ILE A 91 17.10 19.15 -6.44
C ILE A 91 16.95 18.75 -4.97
N LEU A 92 17.90 19.14 -4.10
CA LEU A 92 17.84 18.84 -2.68
C LEU A 92 16.64 19.53 -2.00
N ALA A 93 16.34 20.78 -2.37
CA ALA A 93 15.19 21.51 -1.84
C ALA A 93 13.85 20.87 -2.24
N GLU A 94 13.70 20.41 -3.48
CA GLU A 94 12.48 19.71 -3.90
C GLU A 94 12.42 18.29 -3.32
N SER A 95 13.56 17.62 -3.13
CA SER A 95 13.66 16.30 -2.51
C SER A 95 13.15 16.32 -1.07
N THR A 96 13.59 17.28 -0.25
CA THR A 96 13.12 17.41 1.14
C THR A 96 11.63 17.77 1.20
N ARG A 97 11.17 18.68 0.33
CA ARG A 97 9.74 19.01 0.20
C ARG A 97 8.90 17.79 -0.22
N SER A 98 9.38 17.01 -1.17
CA SER A 98 8.70 15.79 -1.65
C SER A 98 8.70 14.68 -0.59
N ALA A 99 9.77 14.56 0.20
CA ALA A 99 9.87 13.59 1.29
C ALA A 99 8.83 13.87 2.39
N ILE A 100 8.55 15.14 2.71
CA ILE A 100 7.52 15.53 3.68
C ILE A 100 6.12 15.11 3.18
N SER A 101 5.81 15.33 1.90
CA SER A 101 4.52 14.93 1.31
C SER A 101 4.35 13.40 1.26
N ASN A 102 5.41 12.66 0.92
CA ASN A 102 5.39 11.20 0.93
C ASN A 102 5.25 10.62 2.34
N LYS A 103 5.85 11.25 3.36
CA LYS A 103 5.68 10.85 4.76
C LYS A 103 4.23 11.01 5.21
N ASN A 104 3.57 12.11 4.83
CA ASN A 104 2.17 12.32 5.17
C ASN A 104 1.25 11.26 4.54
N ARG A 105 1.51 10.88 3.28
CA ARG A 105 0.77 9.79 2.62
C ARG A 105 0.99 8.44 3.30
N ARG A 106 2.23 8.14 3.71
CA ARG A 106 2.53 6.90 4.46
C ARG A 106 1.80 6.87 5.81
N ASN A 107 1.87 7.95 6.57
CA ASN A 107 1.18 8.05 7.86
C ASN A 107 -0.35 7.84 7.71
N LEU A 108 -0.97 8.42 6.68
CA LEU A 108 -2.40 8.23 6.41
C LEU A 108 -2.75 6.77 6.06
N VAL A 109 -1.88 6.10 5.29
CA VAL A 109 -2.05 4.69 4.96
C VAL A 109 -1.92 3.83 6.22
N ASP A 110 -0.92 4.08 7.06
CA ASP A 110 -0.73 3.36 8.32
C ASP A 110 -1.91 3.56 9.29
N GLU A 111 -2.43 4.79 9.38
CA GLU A 111 -3.64 5.10 10.16
C GLU A 111 -4.87 4.35 9.62
N SER A 112 -5.01 4.29 8.29
CA SER A 112 -6.12 3.57 7.65
C SER A 112 -6.03 2.06 7.89
N ILE A 113 -4.82 1.49 7.86
CA ILE A 113 -4.58 0.07 8.16
C ILE A 113 -4.97 -0.20 9.61
N SER A 114 -4.47 0.60 10.56
CA SER A 114 -4.78 0.43 11.98
C SER A 114 -6.27 0.54 12.28
N ARG A 115 -6.99 1.45 11.60
CA ARG A 115 -8.45 1.57 11.73
C ARG A 115 -9.17 0.32 11.22
N LEU A 116 -8.79 -0.17 10.04
CA LEU A 116 -9.38 -1.37 9.44
C LEU A 116 -9.13 -2.61 10.30
N GLU A 117 -7.94 -2.75 10.89
CA GLU A 117 -7.63 -3.84 11.82
C GLU A 117 -8.54 -3.79 13.05
N SER A 118 -8.77 -2.60 13.63
CA SER A 118 -9.70 -2.42 14.75
C SER A 118 -11.15 -2.74 14.38
N GLU A 119 -11.61 -2.28 13.21
CA GLU A 119 -12.97 -2.58 12.72
C GLU A 119 -13.15 -4.09 12.52
N VAL A 120 -12.16 -4.79 11.94
CA VAL A 120 -12.22 -6.24 11.77
C VAL A 120 -12.30 -6.97 13.11
N GLU A 121 -11.55 -6.54 14.11
CA GLU A 121 -11.57 -7.16 15.43
C GLU A 121 -12.90 -6.94 16.17
N GLU A 122 -13.45 -5.73 16.06
CA GLU A 122 -14.79 -5.41 16.58
C GLU A 122 -15.87 -6.27 15.91
N LEU A 123 -15.83 -6.37 14.57
CA LEU A 123 -16.76 -7.22 13.83
C LEU A 123 -16.63 -8.70 14.22
N ARG A 124 -15.41 -9.20 14.43
CA ARG A 124 -15.18 -10.58 14.89
C ARG A 124 -15.81 -10.83 16.25
N THR A 125 -15.59 -9.91 17.20
CA THR A 125 -16.19 -9.99 18.53
C THR A 125 -17.71 -10.00 18.45
N SER A 126 -18.30 -9.13 17.61
CA SER A 126 -19.75 -9.08 17.41
C SER A 126 -20.31 -10.37 16.78
N ILE A 127 -19.58 -10.98 15.83
CA ILE A 127 -19.96 -12.28 15.26
C ILE A 127 -19.91 -13.37 16.34
N GLU A 128 -18.85 -13.41 17.15
CA GLU A 128 -18.73 -14.39 18.24
C GLU A 128 -19.89 -14.27 19.23
N GLU A 129 -20.22 -13.04 19.66
CA GLU A 129 -21.39 -12.78 20.52
C GLU A 129 -22.70 -13.27 19.88
N SER A 130 -22.92 -12.98 18.59
CA SER A 130 -24.12 -13.42 17.88
C SER A 130 -24.19 -14.94 17.73
N THR A 131 -23.05 -15.61 17.49
CA THR A 131 -22.99 -17.08 17.41
C THR A 131 -23.26 -17.73 18.76
N HIS A 132 -22.75 -17.15 19.86
CA HIS A 132 -23.02 -17.63 21.21
C HIS A 132 -24.52 -17.52 21.53
N ALA A 133 -25.13 -16.36 21.27
CA ALA A 133 -26.56 -16.14 21.46
C ALA A 133 -27.41 -17.14 20.64
N ASN A 134 -27.05 -17.39 19.37
CA ASN A 134 -27.71 -18.40 18.55
C ASN A 134 -27.56 -19.81 19.12
N SER A 135 -26.39 -20.16 19.67
CA SER A 135 -26.17 -21.47 20.29
C SER A 135 -27.05 -21.67 21.53
N ASP A 136 -27.25 -20.63 22.33
CA ASP A 136 -28.10 -20.68 23.52
C ASP A 136 -29.59 -20.80 23.13
N ILE A 137 -30.02 -20.07 22.10
CA ILE A 137 -31.36 -20.23 21.53
C ILE A 137 -31.57 -21.67 21.03
N GLN A 138 -30.60 -22.26 20.35
CA GLN A 138 -30.70 -23.66 19.88
C GLN A 138 -30.82 -24.65 21.05
N LYS A 139 -30.10 -24.45 22.16
CA LYS A 139 -30.25 -25.28 23.37
C LYS A 139 -31.67 -25.19 23.94
N HIS A 140 -32.23 -23.98 24.01
CA HIS A 140 -33.60 -23.79 24.49
C HIS A 140 -34.64 -24.45 23.59
N VAL A 141 -34.46 -24.40 22.27
CA VAL A 141 -35.33 -25.10 21.31
C VAL A 141 -35.28 -26.61 21.53
N GLN A 142 -34.08 -27.20 21.68
CA GLN A 142 -33.94 -28.64 21.93
C GLN A 142 -34.59 -29.07 23.24
N LEU A 143 -34.42 -28.29 24.31
CA LEU A 143 -35.02 -28.60 25.61
C LEU A 143 -36.55 -28.55 25.54
N LEU A 144 -37.11 -27.54 24.86
CA LEU A 144 -38.55 -27.43 24.62
C LEU A 144 -39.08 -28.59 23.77
N GLU A 145 -38.33 -29.05 22.77
CA GLU A 145 -38.71 -30.22 21.96
C GLU A 145 -38.71 -31.51 22.80
N GLU A 146 -37.74 -31.67 23.70
CA GLU A 146 -37.66 -32.81 24.61
C GLU A 146 -38.82 -32.83 25.60
N GLU A 147 -39.11 -31.69 26.26
CA GLU A 147 -40.25 -31.55 27.17
C GLU A 147 -41.57 -31.86 26.46
N ASN A 148 -41.79 -31.28 25.28
CA ASN A 148 -42.99 -31.58 24.48
C ASN A 148 -43.09 -33.07 24.10
N GLY A 149 -41.96 -33.71 23.81
CA GLY A 149 -41.88 -35.16 23.57
C GLY A 149 -42.27 -35.99 24.79
N GLN A 150 -41.84 -35.57 25.99
CA GLN A 150 -42.22 -36.22 27.24
C GLN A 150 -43.71 -36.07 27.53
N LEU A 151 -44.28 -34.87 27.35
CA LEU A 151 -45.71 -34.64 27.52
C LEU A 151 -46.54 -35.56 26.60
N ARG A 152 -46.10 -35.74 25.36
CA ARG A 152 -46.73 -36.67 24.39
C ARG A 152 -46.69 -38.11 24.86
N ARG A 153 -45.54 -38.59 25.38
CA ARG A 153 -45.42 -39.96 25.90
C ARG A 153 -46.31 -40.20 27.11
N ILE A 154 -46.37 -39.24 28.04
CA ILE A 154 -47.26 -39.32 29.21
C ILE A 154 -48.72 -39.36 28.76
N LEU A 155 -49.08 -38.56 27.75
CA LEU A 155 -50.43 -38.56 27.19
C LEU A 155 -50.77 -39.93 26.56
N ASP A 156 -49.88 -40.49 25.74
CA ASP A 156 -50.06 -41.82 25.15
C ASP A 156 -50.19 -42.92 26.23
N GLU A 157 -49.38 -42.84 27.29
CA GLU A 157 -49.43 -43.77 28.43
C GLU A 157 -50.78 -43.68 29.15
N ILE A 158 -51.23 -42.49 29.52
CA ILE A 158 -52.52 -42.28 30.21
C ILE A 158 -53.69 -42.77 29.36
N ILE A 159 -53.69 -42.49 28.06
CA ILE A 159 -54.80 -42.89 27.20
C ILE A 159 -54.78 -44.39 26.95
N SER A 160 -53.59 -45.00 26.83
CA SER A 160 -53.46 -46.45 26.74
C SER A 160 -53.99 -47.17 28.00
N VAL A 161 -53.72 -46.62 29.20
CA VAL A 161 -54.18 -47.15 30.49
C VAL A 161 -55.68 -46.92 30.71
N SER A 162 -56.21 -45.77 30.28
CA SER A 162 -57.59 -45.36 30.57
C SER A 162 -58.62 -45.86 29.56
N ILE A 163 -58.23 -46.18 28.32
CA ILE A 163 -59.19 -46.48 27.23
C ILE A 163 -59.04 -47.90 26.64
N GLY A 164 -57.94 -48.63 26.87
CA GLY A 164 -57.82 -50.03 26.44
C GLY A 164 -57.97 -50.27 24.92
N LEU A 165 -57.88 -49.23 24.08
CA LEU A 165 -57.94 -49.33 22.62
C LEU A 165 -57.02 -48.31 21.93
N ARG A 166 -56.14 -48.89 21.09
CA ARG A 166 -55.58 -48.46 19.80
C ARG A 166 -55.52 -46.95 19.46
N ASP A 167 -54.28 -46.52 19.22
CA ASP A 167 -53.77 -45.37 18.44
C ASP A 167 -54.81 -44.32 17.98
N HIS A 168 -54.82 -43.17 18.63
CA HIS A 168 -55.64 -42.03 18.25
C HIS A 168 -54.76 -40.83 17.89
N THR A 169 -54.83 -40.50 16.60
CA THR A 169 -54.43 -39.25 15.95
C THR A 169 -52.97 -38.84 16.09
N SER A 170 -52.21 -39.09 15.02
CA SER A 170 -50.93 -38.44 14.77
C SER A 170 -51.09 -36.92 14.86
N TYR A 171 -50.37 -36.30 15.80
CA TYR A 171 -50.23 -34.86 15.87
C TYR A 171 -49.30 -34.42 14.72
N ASP A 172 -49.87 -34.22 13.54
CA ASP A 172 -49.13 -33.70 12.39
C ASP A 172 -48.98 -32.18 12.55
N ARG A 173 -47.80 -31.76 13.03
CA ARG A 173 -47.31 -30.38 13.22
C ARG A 173 -48.22 -29.45 14.08
N PRO A 174 -47.64 -28.50 14.84
CA PRO A 174 -48.43 -27.41 15.36
C PRO A 174 -48.96 -26.59 14.17
N ALA A 175 -50.25 -26.71 13.85
CA ALA A 175 -50.92 -25.71 13.04
C ALA A 175 -50.75 -24.36 13.75
N VAL A 176 -50.01 -23.45 13.14
CA VAL A 176 -49.87 -22.07 13.63
C VAL A 176 -51.28 -21.49 13.66
N MET A 177 -51.86 -21.39 14.85
CA MET A 177 -53.19 -20.83 15.04
C MET A 177 -53.10 -19.32 14.82
N THR A 178 -53.34 -18.88 13.59
CA THR A 178 -53.43 -17.45 13.26
C THR A 178 -54.78 -16.93 13.74
N PHE A 179 -54.76 -16.15 14.83
CA PHE A 179 -55.93 -15.43 15.30
C PHE A 179 -56.38 -14.38 14.26
N PRO A 180 -57.70 -14.26 13.97
CA PRO A 180 -58.19 -13.25 13.04
C PRO A 180 -57.88 -11.87 13.62
N GLY A 181 -56.99 -11.13 12.94
CA GLY A 181 -56.40 -9.87 13.41
C GLY A 181 -54.86 -9.84 13.46
N PHE A 182 -54.18 -10.99 13.37
CA PHE A 182 -52.70 -11.09 13.42
C PHE A 182 -52.07 -11.73 12.17
N GLU A 183 -52.74 -11.69 11.02
CA GLU A 183 -52.24 -12.28 9.75
C GLU A 183 -50.93 -11.65 9.22
N LYS A 184 -50.54 -10.46 9.69
CA LYS A 184 -49.36 -9.76 9.15
C LYS A 184 -48.01 -10.25 9.67
N GLN A 185 -47.95 -11.07 10.73
CA GLN A 185 -46.66 -11.50 11.31
C GLN A 185 -46.16 -12.85 10.79
N ALA A 186 -47.04 -13.75 10.35
CA ALA A 186 -46.63 -15.05 9.80
C ALA A 186 -45.90 -14.91 8.45
N GLN A 187 -46.25 -13.91 7.64
CA GLN A 187 -45.57 -13.65 6.36
C GLN A 187 -44.18 -13.03 6.53
N HIS A 188 -43.87 -12.42 7.69
CA HIS A 188 -42.58 -11.76 7.90
C HIS A 188 -41.44 -12.76 8.20
N HIS A 189 -41.75 -13.88 8.86
CA HIS A 189 -40.75 -14.94 9.10
C HIS A 189 -40.41 -15.74 7.84
N GLN A 190 -41.35 -15.90 6.90
CA GLN A 190 -41.09 -16.57 5.63
C GLN A 190 -40.34 -15.66 4.62
N ALA A 191 -40.36 -14.34 4.83
CA ALA A 191 -39.58 -13.37 4.06
C ALA A 191 -38.11 -13.26 4.48
N MET A 192 -37.69 -13.95 5.56
CA MET A 192 -36.30 -13.96 6.06
C MET A 192 -35.48 -15.17 5.58
N ALA A 193 -36.11 -16.13 4.88
CA ALA A 193 -35.36 -17.06 4.06
C ALA A 193 -34.84 -16.29 2.83
N LEU A 194 -33.51 -16.18 2.69
CA LEU A 194 -32.86 -15.58 1.53
C LEU A 194 -33.56 -16.07 0.25
N LYS A 195 -34.05 -15.15 -0.57
CA LYS A 195 -34.64 -15.52 -1.86
C LYS A 195 -33.61 -16.40 -2.60
N PRO A 196 -34.01 -17.52 -3.23
CA PRO A 196 -33.06 -18.43 -3.88
C PRO A 196 -32.17 -17.72 -4.91
N SER A 197 -32.68 -16.63 -5.51
CA SER A 197 -31.95 -15.73 -6.40
C SER A 197 -30.79 -14.95 -5.74
N GLU A 198 -30.89 -14.57 -4.47
CA GLU A 198 -29.85 -13.84 -3.76
C GLU A 198 -28.78 -14.79 -3.21
N ALA A 199 -29.17 -16.01 -2.81
CA ALA A 199 -28.22 -17.05 -2.40
C ALA A 199 -27.34 -17.52 -3.56
N GLU A 200 -27.89 -17.56 -4.78
CA GLU A 200 -27.16 -17.91 -6.00
C GLU A 200 -26.20 -16.77 -6.41
N ALA A 201 -26.63 -15.51 -6.32
CA ALA A 201 -25.77 -14.36 -6.58
C ALA A 201 -24.61 -14.23 -5.58
N VAL A 202 -24.85 -14.53 -4.29
CA VAL A 202 -23.80 -14.56 -3.27
C VAL A 202 -22.83 -15.72 -3.49
N ARG A 203 -23.32 -16.90 -3.91
CA ARG A 203 -22.46 -18.04 -4.28
C ARG A 203 -21.61 -17.74 -5.51
N GLU A 204 -22.18 -17.10 -6.54
CA GLU A 204 -21.46 -16.68 -7.74
C GLU A 204 -20.41 -15.61 -7.43
N ALA A 205 -20.71 -14.67 -6.53
CA ALA A 205 -19.76 -13.67 -6.05
C ALA A 205 -18.62 -14.31 -5.22
N LEU A 206 -18.93 -15.29 -4.37
CA LEU A 206 -17.90 -16.06 -3.63
C LEU A 206 -17.01 -16.87 -4.58
N GLN A 207 -17.59 -17.47 -5.63
CA GLN A 207 -16.86 -18.23 -6.63
C GLN A 207 -15.96 -17.33 -7.48
N ARG A 208 -16.43 -16.15 -7.90
CA ARG A 208 -15.61 -15.14 -8.59
C ARG A 208 -14.48 -14.61 -7.70
N GLY A 209 -14.73 -14.38 -6.41
CA GLY A 209 -13.70 -13.96 -5.45
C GLY A 209 -12.64 -15.04 -5.24
N SER A 210 -13.05 -16.31 -5.13
CA SER A 210 -12.13 -17.44 -5.00
C SER A 210 -11.30 -17.68 -6.27
N GLN A 211 -11.89 -17.52 -7.46
CA GLN A 211 -11.16 -17.61 -8.74
C GLN A 211 -10.13 -16.47 -8.88
N ALA A 212 -10.49 -15.23 -8.54
CA ALA A 212 -9.55 -14.10 -8.56
C ALA A 212 -8.39 -14.28 -7.56
N HIS A 213 -8.65 -14.90 -6.41
CA HIS A 213 -7.61 -15.22 -5.44
C HIS A 213 -6.68 -16.35 -5.92
N THR A 214 -7.20 -17.29 -6.70
CA THR A 214 -6.41 -18.39 -7.28
C THR A 214 -5.54 -17.88 -8.44
N GLU A 215 -6.08 -17.04 -9.32
CA GLU A 215 -5.31 -16.42 -10.43
C GLU A 215 -4.20 -15.49 -9.92
N THR A 216 -4.42 -14.77 -8.82
CA THR A 216 -3.37 -13.95 -8.20
C THR A 216 -2.30 -14.78 -7.51
N GLN A 217 -2.67 -15.92 -6.89
CA GLN A 217 -1.69 -16.87 -6.35
C GLN A 217 -0.85 -17.53 -7.45
N ASP A 218 -1.48 -17.93 -8.55
CA ASP A 218 -0.82 -18.57 -9.69
C ASP A 218 0.11 -17.57 -10.40
N ALA A 219 -0.29 -16.31 -10.55
CA ALA A 219 0.59 -15.24 -11.06
C ALA A 219 1.78 -14.94 -10.14
N ILE A 220 1.59 -15.00 -8.81
CA ILE A 220 2.68 -14.84 -7.84
C ILE A 220 3.63 -16.04 -7.89
N GLU A 221 3.11 -17.26 -8.09
CA GLU A 221 3.92 -18.47 -8.21
C GLU A 221 4.71 -18.49 -9.53
N HIS A 222 4.09 -18.06 -10.64
CA HIS A 222 4.77 -17.89 -11.94
C HIS A 222 5.88 -16.82 -11.88
N LEU A 223 5.66 -15.71 -11.15
CA LEU A 223 6.69 -14.70 -10.91
C LEU A 223 7.82 -15.20 -10.01
N LYS A 224 7.54 -16.10 -9.05
CA LYS A 224 8.57 -16.77 -8.24
C LYS A 224 9.42 -17.74 -9.06
N VAL A 225 8.81 -18.50 -9.98
CA VAL A 225 9.54 -19.41 -10.89
C VAL A 225 10.45 -18.61 -11.83
N LEU A 226 9.95 -17.52 -12.44
CA LEU A 226 10.76 -16.64 -13.29
C LEU A 226 11.92 -15.97 -12.53
N ASN A 227 11.74 -15.64 -11.25
CA ASN A 227 12.80 -15.09 -10.41
C ASN A 227 13.85 -16.14 -9.99
N ASN A 228 13.46 -17.41 -9.88
CA ASN A 228 14.37 -18.51 -9.53
C ASN A 228 15.26 -18.92 -10.71
N ASP A 229 14.75 -18.85 -11.94
CA ASP A 229 15.53 -19.11 -13.16
C ASP A 229 16.58 -18.03 -13.44
N THR A 230 16.34 -16.78 -13.03
CA THR A 230 17.34 -15.70 -13.12
C THR A 230 18.44 -15.77 -12.06
N SER A 231 18.28 -16.57 -11.00
CA SER A 231 19.30 -16.73 -9.95
C SER A 231 20.32 -17.83 -10.25
N HIS A 232 20.12 -18.65 -11.30
CA HIS A 232 21.04 -19.71 -11.72
C HIS A 232 21.85 -19.38 -13.00
N ALA A 233 21.70 -18.17 -13.55
CA ALA A 233 22.41 -17.71 -14.76
C ALA A 233 23.53 -16.67 -14.50
N THR A 234 23.97 -16.53 -13.25
CA THR A 234 25.18 -15.80 -12.82
C THR A 234 25.96 -16.64 -11.85
#